data_AF-A0A6L9FHG8-F1
#
_entry.id   AF-A0A6L9FHG8-F1
#
_cell.length_a   1.000
_cell.length_b   1.000
_cell.length_c   1.000
_cell.angle_alpha   90.00
_cell.angle_beta   90.00
_cell.angle_gamma   90.00
#
_symmetry.space_group_name_H-M   'P 1'
#
loop_
_entity.id
_entity.type
_entity.pdbx_description
1 polymer ?
#
loop_
_entity_poly.entity_id
_entity_poly.type
_entity_poly.pdbx_seq_one_letter_code
_entity_poly.pdbx_strand_id
1 'polypeptide(L)' 'MKGKCLCGSVEVEAVDHADVGLCHCSMCRRWSGGPMFAVHCGKAVKFTGERPSVYR' A
#
# COMPACT_ATOMS: atom_id res chain seq x y z
N MET A 1 -0.51 6.14 10.98
CA MET A 1 -1.58 6.23 9.97
C MET A 1 -2.34 4.91 9.84
N LYS A 2 -3.64 4.96 9.52
CA LYS A 2 -4.51 3.79 9.31
C LYS A 2 -5.14 3.80 7.94
N GLY A 3 -5.29 2.64 7.32
CA GLY A 3 -5.92 2.47 6.01
C GLY A 3 -6.69 1.15 5.92
N LYS A 4 -7.55 1.02 4.91
CA LYS A 4 -8.32 -0.20 4.64
C LYS A 4 -8.24 -0.56 3.16
N CYS A 5 -8.28 -1.84 2.84
CA CYS A 5 -8.46 -2.26 1.45
C CYS A 5 -9.87 -1.90 0.96
N LEU A 6 -10.05 -1.82 -0.35
CA LEU A 6 -11.31 -1.36 -0.95
C LEU A 6 -12.52 -2.24 -0.58
N CYS A 7 -12.33 -3.54 -0.37
CA CYS A 7 -13.41 -4.42 0.09
C CYS A 7 -13.66 -4.36 1.60
N GLY A 8 -12.75 -3.74 2.37
CA GLY A 8 -12.85 -3.61 3.83
C GLY A 8 -12.38 -4.81 4.65
N SER A 9 -12.03 -5.94 4.03
CA SER A 9 -11.59 -7.17 4.74
C SER A 9 -10.23 -7.04 5.44
N VAL A 10 -9.43 -6.05 5.08
CA VAL A 10 -8.08 -5.81 5.61
C VAL A 10 -7.96 -4.37 6.09
N GLU A 11 -7.47 -4.20 7.31
CA GLU A 11 -7.04 -2.92 7.87
C GLU A 11 -5.53 -2.94 8.09
N VAL A 12 -4.88 -1.82 7.79
CA VAL A 12 -3.43 -1.62 7.90
C VAL A 12 -3.14 -0.43 8.80
N GLU A 13 -2.18 -0.60 9.71
CA GLU A 13 -1.66 0.45 10.57
C GLU A 13 -0.14 0.53 10.43
N ALA A 14 0.36 1.74 10.22
CA ALA A 14 1.77 2.03 10.02
C ALA A 14 2.16 3.33 10.75
N VAL A 15 3.46 3.54 10.96
CA VAL A 15 3.98 4.82 11.46
C VAL A 15 3.70 5.92 10.42
N ASP A 16 3.48 7.15 10.89
CA ASP A 16 3.27 8.28 9.99
C ASP A 16 4.53 8.57 9.15
N HIS A 17 4.31 8.89 7.87
CA HIS A 17 5.33 9.27 6.91
C HIS A 17 4.88 10.52 6.15
N ALA A 18 5.81 11.44 5.92
CA ALA A 18 5.53 12.69 5.22
C ALA A 18 5.79 12.61 3.70
N ASP A 19 6.58 11.62 3.26
CA ASP A 19 7.00 11.48 1.87
C ASP A 19 6.10 10.53 1.09
N VAL A 20 5.82 10.89 -0.16
CA VAL A 20 5.16 10.03 -1.14
C VAL A 20 6.13 9.71 -2.28
N GLY A 21 6.23 8.42 -2.63
CA GLY A 21 7.00 7.94 -3.76
C GLY A 21 6.12 7.78 -5.01
N LEU A 22 6.76 7.87 -6.18
CA LEU A 22 6.14 7.65 -7.48
C LEU A 22 6.82 6.50 -8.21
N CYS A 23 6.07 5.44 -8.52
CA CYS A 23 6.56 4.33 -9.32
C CYS A 23 6.03 4.39 -10.75
N HIS A 24 6.94 4.28 -11.73
CA HIS A 24 6.65 4.41 -13.16
C HIS A 24 6.79 3.09 -13.93
N CYS A 25 7.00 1.95 -13.25
CA CYS A 25 7.15 0.67 -13.93
C CYS A 25 5.85 0.26 -14.67
N SER A 26 5.96 -0.64 -15.65
CA SER A 26 4.82 -1.05 -16.47
C SER A 26 3.67 -1.63 -15.65
N MET A 27 3.98 -2.43 -14.63
CA MET A 27 2.99 -3.04 -13.72
C MET A 27 2.22 -1.97 -12.95
N CYS A 28 2.92 -1.04 -12.31
CA CYS A 28 2.32 0.06 -11.57
C CYS A 28 1.44 0.92 -12.48
N ARG A 29 1.94 1.33 -13.65
CA ARG A 29 1.13 2.12 -14.60
C ARG A 29 -0.14 1.42 -15.05
N ARG A 30 -0.07 0.10 -15.27
CA ARG A 30 -1.23 -0.69 -15.67
C ARG A 30 -2.28 -0.78 -14.57
N TRP A 31 -1.88 -0.83 -13.31
CA TRP A 31 -2.80 -0.91 -12.17
C TRP A 31 -3.43 0.44 -11.81
N SER A 32 -2.65 1.52 -11.81
CA SER A 32 -3.13 2.85 -11.40
C SER A 32 -3.58 3.75 -12.55
N GLY A 33 -3.43 3.33 -13.82
CA GLY A 33 -3.73 4.16 -14.99
C GLY A 33 -2.77 5.34 -15.20
N GLY A 34 -1.63 5.35 -14.49
CA GLY A 34 -0.66 6.44 -14.43
C GLY A 34 0.45 6.12 -13.42
N PRO A 35 1.34 7.06 -13.04
CA PRO A 35 2.29 6.84 -11.97
C PRO A 35 1.60 6.35 -10.69
N MET A 36 2.13 5.31 -10.06
CA MET A 36 1.58 4.82 -8.79
C MET A 36 2.15 5.66 -7.65
N PHE A 37 1.25 6.23 -6.84
CA PHE A 37 1.60 6.94 -5.60
C PHE A 37 1.64 5.91 -4.47
N ALA A 38 2.74 5.88 -3.72
CA ALA A 38 2.91 4.95 -2.61
C ALA A 38 3.66 5.60 -1.45
N VAL A 39 3.30 5.22 -0.23
CA VAL A 39 4.05 5.56 0.99
C VAL A 39 4.88 4.34 1.37
N HIS A 40 6.19 4.52 1.54
CA HIS A 40 7.10 3.46 1.96
C HIS A 40 7.15 3.37 3.48
N CYS A 41 6.29 2.55 4.08
CA CYS A 41 6.13 2.44 5.53
C CYS A 41 7.14 1.52 6.26
N GLY A 42 8.15 1.01 5.55
CA GLY A 42 9.13 0.07 6.10
C GLY A 42 8.51 -1.26 6.56
N LYS A 43 9.11 -1.89 7.59
CA LYS A 43 8.70 -3.20 8.11
C LYS A 43 7.74 -3.12 9.30
N ALA A 44 7.63 -1.95 9.94
CA ALA A 44 6.79 -1.74 11.12
C ALA A 44 5.34 -1.47 10.69
N VAL A 45 4.71 -2.48 10.09
CA VAL A 45 3.34 -2.43 9.59
C VAL A 45 2.53 -3.54 10.23
N LYS A 46 1.36 -3.20 10.76
CA LYS A 46 0.42 -4.14 11.36
C LYS A 46 -0.78 -4.31 10.43
N PHE A 47 -1.17 -5.56 10.20
CA PHE A 47 -2.39 -5.90 9.46
C PHE A 47 -3.39 -6.57 10.40
N THR A 48 -4.67 -6.26 10.24
CA THR A 48 -5.78 -6.92 10.91
C THR A 48 -6.87 -7.31 9.92
N GLY A 49 -7.62 -8.37 10.22
CA GLY A 49 -8.60 -8.95 9.30
C GLY A 49 -8.00 -10.09 8.47
N GLU A 50 -8.34 -10.15 7.19
CA GLU A 50 -7.80 -11.15 6.27
C GLU A 50 -6.31 -10.91 5.99
N ARG A 51 -5.59 -11.99 5.66
CA ARG A 51 -4.17 -11.91 5.35
C ARG A 51 -3.98 -11.45 3.90
N PRO A 52 -3.34 -10.28 3.65
CA PRO A 52 -3.05 -9.85 2.29
C PRO A 52 -2.09 -10.83 1.61
N SER A 53 -2.31 -11.04 0.31
CA SER A 53 -1.39 -11.82 -0.52
C SER A 53 -0.10 -11.03 -0.80
N VAL A 54 1.02 -11.73 -0.83
CA VAL A 54 2.32 -11.14 -1.18
C VAL A 54 2.60 -11.48 -2.64
N TYR A 55 2.72 -10.45 -3.48
CA TYR A 55 3.20 -10.62 -4.84
C TYR A 55 4.71 -10.91 -4.79
N ARG A 56 5.15 -11.98 -5.45
CA ARG A 56 6.56 -12.40 -5.51
C ARG A 56 7.12 -12.16 -6.91
#